data_AF-A0A653D6Q1-F1
#
_entry.id   AF-A0A653D6Q1-F1
#
_cell.length_a   1.000
_cell.length_b   1.000
_cell.length_c   1.000
_cell.angle_alpha   90.00
_cell.angle_beta   90.00
_cell.angle_gamma   90.00
#
_symmetry.space_group_name_H-M   'P 1'
#
loop_
_entity.id
_entity.type
_entity.pdbx_description
1 polymer ?
#
loop_
_entity_poly.entity_id
_entity_poly.type
_entity_poly.pdbx_seq_one_letter_code
_entity_poly.pdbx_strand_id
1 'polypeptide(L)'
;MITLLQLSKQLSNKKCCLTSNVICGTSKSFQEHHIREWIKSSLPFCICTDDKGVFCTSLKKEYEMVVEHHGLEPKDLWQITYNTVDYIFASDEIKTRLKVKLMNWYNSHEDELFNSD
;
A
#
# COMPACT_ATOMS: atom_id res chain seq x y z
N MET A 1 -9.54 2.95 8.93
CA MET A 1 -9.05 2.68 7.57
C MET A 1 -8.66 4.01 6.92
N ILE A 2 -7.42 4.45 7.12
CA ILE A 2 -6.93 5.76 6.69
C ILE A 2 -6.74 5.71 5.18
N THR A 3 -7.61 6.39 4.42
CA THR A 3 -7.31 6.75 3.03
C THR A 3 -6.11 7.69 3.05
N LEU A 4 -4.91 7.14 2.89
CA LEU A 4 -3.66 7.84 2.57
C LEU A 4 -3.69 8.38 1.11
N LEU A 5 -4.82 8.96 0.72
CA LEU A 5 -5.00 9.68 -0.53
C LEU A 5 -4.66 11.13 -0.24
N GLN A 6 -3.37 11.44 -0.21
CA GLN A 6 -2.79 12.57 -0.94
C GLN A 6 -1.33 12.79 -0.53
N LEU A 7 -0.49 12.69 -1.56
CA LEU A 7 0.79 13.38 -1.69
C LEU A 7 1.89 12.87 -0.75
N SER A 8 2.52 11.78 -1.18
CA SER A 8 3.90 11.56 -0.86
C SER A 8 4.79 12.45 -1.74
N LYS A 9 5.68 13.27 -1.13
CA LYS A 9 6.60 14.16 -1.86
C LYS A 9 7.70 13.39 -2.60
N GLN A 10 8.01 12.16 -2.18
CA GLN A 10 9.13 11.35 -2.68
C GLN A 10 8.70 10.03 -3.35
N LEU A 11 7.44 9.60 -3.18
CA LEU A 11 6.86 8.41 -3.82
C LEU A 11 5.90 8.75 -4.95
N SER A 12 5.93 9.97 -5.51
CA SER A 12 5.00 10.37 -6.58
C SER A 12 4.99 9.37 -7.75
N ASN A 13 6.15 8.78 -8.05
CA ASN A 13 6.34 7.80 -9.11
C ASN A 13 6.35 6.34 -8.61
N LYS A 14 6.10 6.12 -7.32
CA LYS A 14 6.13 4.80 -6.66
C LYS A 14 4.78 4.49 -5.99
N LYS A 15 3.72 4.77 -6.73
CA LYS A 15 2.34 4.47 -6.36
C LYS A 15 1.92 3.19 -7.06
N CYS A 16 1.50 2.20 -6.30
CA CYS A 16 0.92 0.95 -6.80
C CYS A 16 -0.59 1.13 -6.89
N CYS A 17 -1.11 1.34 -8.11
CA CYS A 17 -2.54 1.38 -8.35
C CYS A 17 -2.93 0.32 -9.41
N LEU A 18 -2.87 -0.96 -9.04
CA LEU A 18 -2.96 -2.14 -9.94
C LEU A 18 -4.08 -2.03 -10.97
N THR A 19 -5.31 -1.78 -10.50
CA THR A 19 -6.49 -1.72 -11.39
C THR A 19 -6.33 -0.65 -12.46
N SER A 20 -5.96 0.56 -12.05
CA SER A 20 -5.77 1.69 -12.97
C SER A 20 -4.65 1.40 -13.97
N ASN A 21 -3.54 0.81 -13.50
CA ASN A 21 -2.36 0.59 -14.33
C ASN A 21 -2.63 -0.41 -15.46
N VAL A 22 -3.41 -1.45 -15.17
CA VAL A 22 -3.81 -2.46 -16.17
C VAL A 22 -4.88 -1.91 -17.11
N ILE A 23 -5.92 -1.22 -16.59
CA ILE A 23 -6.97 -0.63 -17.44
C ILE A 23 -6.41 0.43 -18.39
N CYS A 24 -5.49 1.27 -17.92
CA CYS A 24 -4.85 2.31 -18.72
C CYS A 24 -3.70 1.78 -19.61
N GLY A 25 -3.39 0.48 -19.56
CA GLY A 25 -2.35 -0.16 -20.39
C GLY A 25 -0.89 0.18 -20.01
N THR A 26 -0.66 0.80 -18.86
CA THR A 26 0.70 1.08 -18.35
C THR A 26 1.38 -0.17 -17.78
N SER A 27 0.60 -1.19 -17.41
CA SER A 27 1.06 -2.53 -17.03
C SER A 27 0.30 -3.56 -17.88
N LYS A 28 0.99 -4.59 -18.37
CA LYS A 28 0.40 -5.60 -19.27
C LYS A 28 -0.61 -6.51 -18.57
N SER A 29 -0.39 -6.78 -17.30
CA SER A 29 -1.23 -7.61 -16.44
C SER A 29 -0.95 -7.27 -14.98
N PHE A 30 -1.76 -7.82 -14.07
CA PHE A 30 -1.50 -7.70 -12.63
C PHE A 30 -0.20 -8.42 -12.24
N GLN A 31 0.10 -9.57 -12.84
CA GLN A 31 1.31 -10.36 -12.56
C GLN A 31 2.59 -9.66 -13.06
N GLU A 32 2.53 -9.02 -14.23
CA GLU A 32 3.65 -8.29 -14.84
C GLU A 32 3.73 -6.83 -14.37
N HIS A 33 3.04 -6.49 -13.29
CA HIS A 33 3.06 -5.14 -12.74
C HIS A 33 4.46 -4.76 -12.23
N HIS A 34 4.87 -3.51 -12.47
CA HIS A 34 6.19 -2.97 -12.12
C HIS A 34 6.51 -3.02 -10.61
N ILE A 35 5.51 -3.24 -9.75
CA ILE A 35 5.69 -3.36 -8.30
C ILE A 35 6.51 -4.59 -7.92
N ARG A 36 6.56 -5.62 -8.78
CA ARG A 36 7.38 -6.80 -8.53
C ARG A 36 8.85 -6.42 -8.36
N GLU A 37 9.34 -5.48 -9.16
CA GLU A 37 10.73 -5.02 -9.07
C GLU A 37 10.95 -4.13 -7.85
N TRP A 38 9.92 -3.38 -7.41
CA TRP A 38 9.98 -2.59 -6.18
C TRP A 38 10.04 -3.49 -4.94
N ILE A 39 9.23 -4.56 -4.90
CA ILE A 39 9.25 -5.56 -3.84
C ILE A 39 10.62 -6.23 -3.76
N LYS A 40 11.15 -6.74 -4.89
CA LYS A 40 12.48 -7.39 -4.95
C LYS A 40 13.61 -6.46 -4.52
N SER A 41 13.52 -5.19 -4.89
CA SER A 41 14.56 -4.20 -4.61
C SER A 41 14.35 -3.48 -3.27
N SER A 42 13.36 -3.92 -2.47
CA SER A 42 12.95 -3.27 -1.21
C SER A 42 12.74 -1.76 -1.33
N LEU A 43 12.26 -1.31 -2.49
CA LEU A 43 12.00 0.09 -2.74
C LEU A 43 10.72 0.50 -2.02
N PRO A 44 10.69 1.68 -1.39
CA PRO A 44 9.46 2.17 -0.76
C PRO A 44 8.42 2.48 -1.84
N PHE A 45 7.18 2.05 -1.61
CA PHE A 45 6.02 2.36 -2.45
C PHE A 45 4.75 2.40 -1.58
N CYS A 46 3.65 2.93 -2.13
CA CYS A 46 2.36 2.93 -1.45
C CYS A 46 1.25 2.35 -2.35
N ILE A 47 0.29 1.63 -1.76
CA ILE A 47 -0.87 1.08 -2.49
C ILE A 47 -2.02 2.09 -2.50
N CYS A 48 -2.66 2.26 -3.66
CA CYS A 48 -3.67 3.28 -3.95
C CYS A 48 -4.70 2.80 -4.95
N THR A 49 -5.85 3.47 -5.01
CA THR A 49 -6.91 3.19 -5.99
C THR A 49 -6.79 4.03 -7.27
N ASP A 50 -5.87 5.00 -7.29
CA ASP A 50 -5.95 6.16 -8.18
C ASP A 50 -7.36 6.79 -8.08
N ASP A 51 -8.11 6.86 -9.18
CA ASP A 51 -9.50 7.30 -9.21
C ASP A 51 -10.49 6.16 -8.94
N LYS A 52 -10.78 5.89 -7.66
CA LYS A 52 -11.69 4.82 -7.22
C LYS A 52 -13.05 4.79 -7.95
N GLY A 53 -13.59 5.96 -8.31
CA GLY A 53 -14.88 6.09 -9.00
C GLY A 53 -14.81 5.78 -10.49
N VAL A 54 -13.66 6.01 -11.12
CA VAL A 54 -13.42 5.71 -12.54
C VAL A 54 -13.12 4.22 -12.72
N PHE A 55 -12.34 3.64 -11.81
CA PHE A 55 -11.90 2.25 -11.92
C PHE A 55 -12.77 1.25 -11.15
N CYS A 56 -13.86 1.71 -10.52
CA CYS A 56 -14.77 0.88 -9.73
C CYS A 56 -14.04 -0.07 -8.76
N THR A 57 -12.98 0.43 -8.12
CA THR A 57 -12.12 -0.32 -7.20
C THR A 57 -12.16 0.27 -5.79
N SER A 58 -11.68 -0.49 -4.81
CA SER A 58 -11.55 -0.05 -3.42
C SER A 58 -10.16 -0.32 -2.92
N LEU A 59 -9.71 0.41 -1.89
CA LEU A 59 -8.39 0.20 -1.31
C LEU A 59 -8.21 -1.25 -0.83
N LYS A 60 -9.25 -1.84 -0.23
CA LYS A 60 -9.26 -3.25 0.16
C LYS A 60 -8.95 -4.15 -1.04
N LYS A 61 -9.64 -3.94 -2.16
CA LYS A 61 -9.45 -4.73 -3.39
C LYS A 61 -8.05 -4.59 -3.95
N GLU A 62 -7.46 -3.39 -3.93
CA GLU A 62 -6.06 -3.18 -4.32
C GLU A 62 -5.10 -4.01 -3.47
N TYR A 63 -5.29 -4.04 -2.15
CA TYR A 63 -4.47 -4.88 -1.26
C TYR A 63 -4.66 -6.37 -1.53
N GLU A 64 -5.90 -6.83 -1.69
CA GLU A 64 -6.21 -8.23 -2.02
C GLU A 64 -5.54 -8.65 -3.33
N MET A 65 -5.59 -7.80 -4.37
CA MET A 65 -4.94 -8.09 -5.64
C MET A 65 -3.41 -8.12 -5.51
N VAL A 66 -2.81 -7.23 -4.71
CA VAL A 66 -1.36 -7.27 -4.46
C VAL A 66 -0.96 -8.61 -3.82
N VAL A 67 -1.70 -9.09 -2.82
CA VAL A 67 -1.46 -10.38 -2.16
C VAL A 67 -1.60 -11.52 -3.16
N GLU A 68 -2.72 -11.56 -3.89
CA GLU A 68 -3.04 -12.61 -4.86
C GLU A 68 -2.00 -12.73 -5.97
N HIS A 69 -1.49 -11.60 -6.48
CA HIS A 69 -0.66 -11.57 -7.69
C HIS A 69 0.84 -11.49 -7.41
N HIS A 70 1.24 -11.05 -6.22
CA HIS A 70 2.64 -10.84 -5.86
C HIS A 70 3.10 -11.60 -4.60
N GLY A 71 2.22 -12.38 -3.98
CA GLY A 71 2.57 -13.28 -2.88
C GLY A 71 3.05 -12.55 -1.62
N LEU A 72 2.59 -11.32 -1.40
CA LEU A 72 2.86 -10.59 -0.17
C LEU A 72 2.02 -11.15 0.98
N GLU A 73 2.60 -11.25 2.17
CA GLU A 73 1.88 -11.62 3.37
C GLU A 73 1.27 -10.39 4.06
N PRO A 74 0.26 -10.55 4.94
CA PRO A 74 -0.32 -9.44 5.69
C PRO A 74 0.72 -8.58 6.45
N LYS A 75 1.81 -9.19 6.92
CA LYS A 75 2.92 -8.49 7.58
C LYS A 75 3.66 -7.54 6.63
N ASP A 76 3.85 -7.95 5.38
CA ASP A 76 4.54 -7.16 4.37
C ASP A 76 3.68 -5.94 4.00
N LEU A 77 2.37 -6.16 3.84
CA LEU A 77 1.41 -5.09 3.59
C LEU A 77 1.38 -4.06 4.73
N TRP A 78 1.40 -4.53 5.98
CA TRP A 78 1.48 -3.65 7.13
C TRP A 78 2.79 -2.85 7.12
N GLN A 79 3.92 -3.51 6.88
CA GLN A 79 5.23 -2.85 6.85
C GLN A 79 5.31 -1.79 5.75
N ILE A 80 4.79 -2.09 4.55
CA ILE A 80 4.68 -1.13 3.44
C ILE A 80 3.85 0.09 3.86
N THR A 81 2.71 -0.16 4.50
CA THR A 81 1.81 0.90 4.99
C THR A 81 2.49 1.77 6.06
N TYR A 82 3.16 1.14 7.02
CA TYR A 82 3.88 1.80 8.09
C TYR A 82 5.03 2.67 7.55
N ASN A 83 5.82 2.13 6.62
CA ASN A 83 6.93 2.83 5.98
C ASN A 83 6.44 4.00 5.12
N THR A 84 5.26 3.90 4.50
CA THR A 84 4.68 4.98 3.69
C THR A 84 4.51 6.27 4.47
N VAL A 85 4.29 6.19 5.80
CA VAL A 85 4.11 7.37 6.67
C VAL A 85 5.31 8.31 6.63
N ASP A 86 6.53 7.80 6.44
CA ASP A 86 7.73 8.65 6.36
C ASP A 86 7.69 9.60 5.15
N TYR A 87 6.98 9.19 4.11
CA TYR A 87 7.00 9.85 2.82
C TYR A 87 5.81 10.78 2.57
N ILE A 88 4.84 10.85 3.48
CA ILE A 88 3.64 11.71 3.33
C ILE A 88 3.97 13.19 3.51
N PHE A 89 3.13 14.06 2.94
CA PHE A 89 3.22 15.51 3.08
C PHE A 89 2.62 15.98 4.42
N ALA A 90 3.32 15.71 5.51
CA ALA A 90 2.95 16.16 6.85
C ALA A 90 4.20 16.53 7.66
N SER A 91 4.02 17.25 8.77
CA SER A 91 5.10 17.52 9.72
C SER A 91 5.58 16.22 10.37
N ASP A 92 6.82 16.20 10.85
CA ASP A 92 7.39 15.03 11.52
C ASP A 92 6.61 14.67 12.81
N GLU A 93 6.00 15.67 13.46
CA GLU A 93 5.08 15.45 14.57
C GLU A 93 3.85 14.63 14.15
N ILE A 94 3.21 14.99 13.03
CA ILE A 94 2.06 14.26 12.50
C ILE A 94 2.48 12.83 12.10
N LYS A 95 3.62 12.68 11.42
CA LYS A 95 4.16 11.36 11.03
C LYS A 95 4.42 10.49 12.25
N THR A 96 5.08 11.02 13.27
CA THR A 96 5.34 10.32 14.52
C THR A 96 4.05 9.87 15.19
N ARG A 97 3.08 10.77 15.32
CA ARG A 97 1.76 10.47 15.90
C ARG A 97 1.01 9.39 15.10
N LEU A 98 1.09 9.43 13.77
CA LEU A 98 0.48 8.41 12.90
C LEU A 98 1.17 7.05 13.08
N LYS A 99 2.50 7.00 13.11
CA LYS A 99 3.26 5.77 13.35
C LYS A 99 2.93 5.15 14.70
N VAL A 100 2.82 5.94 15.77
CA VAL A 100 2.39 5.45 17.08
C VAL A 100 0.98 4.85 17.02
N LYS A 101 0.03 5.54 16.36
CA LYS A 101 -1.34 5.00 16.20
C LYS A 101 -1.37 3.70 15.40
N LEU A 102 -0.60 3.60 14.32
CA LEU A 102 -0.50 2.40 13.50
C LEU A 102 0.14 1.24 14.27
N MET A 103 1.18 1.50 15.04
CA MET A 103 1.84 0.49 15.86
C MET A 103 0.93 -0.03 16.97
N ASN A 104 0.21 0.86 17.65
CA ASN A 104 -0.78 0.44 18.66
C ASN A 104 -1.90 -0.42 18.04
N TRP A 105 -2.37 -0.05 16.86
CA TRP A 105 -3.36 -0.84 16.13
C TRP A 105 -2.79 -2.22 15.76
N TYR A 106 -1.57 -2.28 15.24
CA TYR A 106 -0.87 -3.53 14.90
C TYR A 106 -0.76 -4.45 16.10
N ASN A 107 -0.24 -3.96 17.22
CA ASN A 107 -0.05 -4.74 18.44
C ASN A 107 -1.38 -5.25 19.03
N SER A 108 -2.49 -4.54 18.78
CA SER A 108 -3.82 -4.96 19.26
C SER A 108 -4.49 -6.01 18.35
N HIS A 109 -3.97 -6.25 17.15
CA HIS A 109 -4.54 -7.17 16.15
C HIS A 109 -3.48 -8.14 15.61
N GLU A 110 -2.30 -8.23 16.24
CA GLU A 110 -1.20 -9.10 15.81
C GLU A 110 -1.66 -10.56 15.80
N ASP A 111 -2.34 -11.00 16.87
CA ASP A 111 -2.86 -12.36 16.96
C ASP A 111 -3.95 -12.66 15.91
N GLU A 112 -4.81 -11.70 15.59
CA GLU A 112 -5.87 -11.87 14.59
C GLU A 112 -5.33 -11.91 13.15
N LEU A 113 -4.22 -11.24 12.89
CA LEU A 113 -3.61 -11.14 11.56
C LEU A 113 -2.70 -12.34 11.24
N PHE A 114 -2.18 -13.03 12.26
CA PHE A 114 -1.13 -14.04 12.09
C PHE A 114 -1.40 -15.40 12.75
N ASN A 115 -2.46 -15.55 13.57
CA ASN A 115 -2.85 -16.82 14.19
C ASN A 115 -4.19 -17.37 13.67
N SER A 116 -4.56 -17.09 12.42
CA SER A 116 -5.66 -17.83 11.78
C SER A 116 -5.13 -19.17 11.23
N ASP A 117 -5.45 -20.26 11.93
CA ASP A 117 -5.39 -21.64 11.42
C ASP A 117 -6.19 -21.80 10.10
#